data_AF-A0A950WCA4-F1
#
_entry.id   AF-A0A950WCA4-F1
#
_cell.length_a   1.000
_cell.length_b   1.000
_cell.length_c   1.000
_cell.angle_alpha   90.00
_cell.angle_beta   90.00
_cell.angle_gamma   90.00
#
_symmetry.space_group_name_H-M   'P 1'
#
loop_
_entity.id
_entity.type
_entity.pdbx_description
1 polymer ?
#
loop_
_entity_poly.entity_id
_entity_poly.type
_entity_poly.pdbx_seq_one_letter_code
_entity_poly.pdbx_strand_id
1 'polypeptide(L)'
;MSDKPTIVFAHGLWADGSCYSKVIPLLLADGFQVISTQNHLNTVADDAAAVRTSFARASGPVVLVGHSYGGTVITAAGTDNRVAALVYICAFAPEDGDTTLVDQNKYPATPIFQHIEVTDGRIWLRPSGVPEFAGDLPETEQQLVWATQMAPLADLFGQPVPGAAWKLKP
;
A
#
# COMPACT_ATOMS: atom_id res chain seq x y z
N MET A 1 -27.11 -11.47 -3.24
CA MET A 1 -25.85 -10.73 -3.01
C MET A 1 -24.73 -11.62 -3.49
N SER A 2 -23.66 -11.07 -4.06
CA SER A 2 -22.52 -11.90 -4.50
C SER A 2 -21.84 -12.47 -3.27
N ASP A 3 -21.64 -13.80 -3.21
CA ASP A 3 -20.86 -14.44 -2.13
C ASP A 3 -19.35 -14.15 -2.26
N LYS A 4 -18.94 -13.44 -3.33
CA LYS A 4 -17.53 -13.09 -3.54
C LYS A 4 -17.08 -12.03 -2.54
N PRO A 5 -15.82 -12.12 -2.06
CA PRO A 5 -15.27 -11.08 -1.20
C PRO A 5 -15.14 -9.75 -1.94
N THR A 6 -15.14 -8.65 -1.17
CA THR A 6 -14.71 -7.33 -1.65
C THR A 6 -13.20 -7.22 -1.54
N ILE A 7 -12.53 -6.89 -2.64
CA ILE A 7 -11.08 -6.69 -2.70
C ILE A 7 -10.78 -5.22 -2.42
N VAL A 8 -9.96 -4.95 -1.41
CA VAL A 8 -9.55 -3.61 -1.02
C VAL A 8 -8.03 -3.48 -1.16
N PHE A 9 -7.59 -2.58 -2.04
CA PHE A 9 -6.17 -2.33 -2.31
C PHE A 9 -5.62 -1.17 -1.49
N ALA A 10 -4.40 -1.33 -0.97
CA ALA A 10 -3.61 -0.27 -0.34
C ALA A 10 -2.23 -0.16 -1.03
N HIS A 11 -1.92 1.02 -1.58
CA HIS A 11 -0.70 1.25 -2.35
C HIS A 11 0.56 1.48 -1.48
N GLY A 12 1.73 1.43 -2.11
CA GLY A 12 3.01 1.74 -1.47
C GLY A 12 3.35 3.23 -1.45
N LEU A 13 4.57 3.56 -1.04
CA LEU A 13 5.12 4.92 -1.16
C LEU A 13 5.27 5.31 -2.64
N TRP A 14 5.22 6.61 -2.95
CA TRP A 14 5.41 7.18 -4.30
C TRP A 14 4.44 6.68 -5.38
N ALA A 15 3.48 5.84 -5.00
CA ALA A 15 2.35 5.42 -5.82
C ALA A 15 1.06 6.02 -5.25
N ASP A 16 -0.02 5.87 -6.00
CA ASP A 16 -1.39 6.11 -5.58
C ASP A 16 -2.26 4.88 -5.90
N GLY A 17 -3.56 4.95 -5.66
CA GLY A 17 -4.49 3.86 -5.97
C GLY A 17 -4.57 3.47 -7.46
N SER A 18 -4.01 4.27 -8.38
CA SER A 18 -3.98 3.97 -9.82
C SER A 18 -2.93 2.92 -10.20
N CYS A 19 -2.00 2.58 -9.30
CA CYS A 19 -1.01 1.51 -9.55
C CYS A 19 -1.65 0.13 -9.78
N TYR A 20 -2.91 -0.06 -9.37
CA TYR A 20 -3.72 -1.26 -9.63
C TYR A 20 -4.61 -1.15 -10.88
N SER A 21 -4.51 -0.07 -11.66
CA SER A 21 -5.41 0.23 -12.80
C SER A 21 -5.49 -0.88 -13.86
N LYS A 22 -4.43 -1.68 -14.03
CA LYS A 22 -4.42 -2.80 -14.97
C LYS A 22 -5.09 -4.07 -14.43
N VAL A 23 -5.09 -4.29 -13.11
CA VAL A 23 -5.71 -5.48 -12.49
C VAL A 23 -7.17 -5.25 -12.09
N ILE A 24 -7.53 -4.01 -11.74
CA ILE A 24 -8.91 -3.66 -11.34
C ILE A 24 -9.95 -4.09 -12.39
N PRO A 25 -9.80 -3.78 -13.70
CA PRO A 25 -10.79 -4.18 -14.70
C PRO A 25 -10.95 -5.69 -14.84
N LEU A 26 -9.87 -6.47 -14.65
CA LEU A 26 -9.90 -7.93 -14.72
C LEU A 26 -10.71 -8.50 -13.55
N LEU A 27 -10.48 -8.00 -12.33
CA LEU A 27 -11.24 -8.42 -11.15
C LEU A 27 -12.72 -8.03 -11.22
N LEU A 28 -13.01 -6.84 -11.77
CA LEU A 28 -14.39 -6.40 -12.02
C LEU A 28 -15.08 -7.29 -13.06
N ALA A 29 -14.38 -7.67 -14.15
CA ALA A 29 -14.90 -8.58 -15.16
C ALA A 29 -15.17 -9.99 -14.59
N ASP A 30 -14.36 -10.42 -13.62
CA ASP A 30 -14.59 -11.65 -12.86
C ASP A 30 -15.71 -11.51 -11.81
N GLY A 31 -16.32 -10.34 -11.67
CA GLY A 31 -17.48 -10.13 -10.78
C GLY A 31 -17.12 -9.88 -9.31
N PHE A 32 -15.86 -9.57 -8.99
CA PHE A 32 -15.49 -9.07 -7.67
C PHE A 32 -15.89 -7.60 -7.51
N GLN A 33 -16.29 -7.22 -6.30
CA GLN A 33 -16.28 -5.80 -5.93
C GLN A 33 -14.84 -5.39 -5.62
N VAL A 34 -14.40 -4.25 -6.15
CA VAL A 34 -13.05 -3.74 -5.96
C VAL A 34 -13.09 -2.32 -5.41
N ILE A 35 -12.26 -2.03 -4.43
CA ILE A 35 -12.04 -0.69 -3.87
C ILE A 35 -10.54 -0.44 -3.84
N SER A 36 -10.08 0.65 -4.47
CA SER A 36 -8.70 1.12 -4.35
C SER A 36 -8.67 2.31 -3.39
N THR A 37 -7.95 2.19 -2.27
CA THR A 37 -7.85 3.27 -1.29
C THR A 37 -6.71 4.21 -1.65
N GLN A 38 -6.76 5.42 -1.11
CA GLN A 38 -5.67 6.40 -1.20
C GLN A 38 -5.08 6.55 0.19
N ASN A 39 -3.85 6.10 0.36
CA ASN A 39 -3.11 6.31 1.60
C ASN A 39 -2.73 7.78 1.69
N HIS A 40 -2.93 8.38 2.85
CA HIS A 40 -2.56 9.77 3.11
C HIS A 40 -1.04 9.92 3.30
N LEU A 41 -0.35 8.83 3.66
CA LEU A 41 1.09 8.75 3.88
C LEU A 41 1.60 9.75 4.93
N ASN A 42 0.74 10.04 5.92
CA ASN A 42 1.07 10.89 7.07
C ASN A 42 1.34 10.03 8.30
N THR A 43 0.41 9.11 8.60
CA THR A 43 0.59 8.15 9.67
C THR A 43 0.09 6.77 9.29
N VAL A 44 0.69 5.73 9.89
CA VAL A 44 0.20 4.34 9.74
C VAL A 44 -1.25 4.21 10.18
N ALA A 45 -1.64 4.94 11.24
CA ALA A 45 -2.99 4.93 11.78
C ALA A 45 -4.01 5.52 10.80
N ASP A 46 -3.67 6.64 10.15
CA ASP A 46 -4.54 7.30 9.16
C ASP A 46 -4.70 6.45 7.91
N ASP A 47 -3.61 5.86 7.41
CA ASP A 47 -3.66 4.99 6.24
C ASP A 47 -4.52 3.73 6.52
N ALA A 48 -4.33 3.12 7.69
CA ALA A 48 -5.16 2.00 8.11
C ALA A 48 -6.63 2.41 8.32
N ALA A 49 -6.89 3.63 8.79
CA ALA A 49 -8.24 4.17 8.91
C ALA A 49 -8.92 4.44 7.56
N ALA A 50 -8.16 4.89 6.56
CA ALA A 50 -8.65 5.04 5.19
C ALA A 50 -9.10 3.69 4.62
N VAL A 51 -8.31 2.63 4.84
CA VAL A 51 -8.69 1.25 4.50
C VAL A 51 -9.95 0.80 5.24
N ARG A 52 -10.01 0.95 6.57
CA ARG A 52 -11.19 0.51 7.35
C ARG A 52 -12.46 1.28 7.03
N THR A 53 -12.37 2.56 6.72
CA THR A 53 -13.52 3.39 6.29
C THR A 53 -14.15 2.82 5.02
N SER A 54 -13.32 2.27 4.12
CA SER A 54 -13.79 1.67 2.87
C SER A 54 -14.71 0.45 3.08
N PHE A 55 -14.60 -0.23 4.23
CA PHE A 55 -15.39 -1.43 4.53
C PHE A 55 -16.89 -1.13 4.68
N ALA A 56 -17.27 0.13 4.93
CA ALA A 56 -18.67 0.54 4.92
C ALA A 56 -19.34 0.38 3.55
N ARG A 57 -18.54 0.25 2.47
CA ARG A 57 -19.00 0.03 1.10
C ARG A 57 -18.88 -1.43 0.67
N ALA A 58 -18.28 -2.30 1.48
CA ALA A 58 -18.06 -3.70 1.14
C ALA A 58 -19.39 -4.47 1.21
N SER A 59 -19.65 -5.28 0.19
CA SER A 59 -20.88 -6.10 0.08
C SER A 59 -20.75 -7.49 0.69
N GLY A 60 -19.55 -7.88 1.15
CA GLY A 60 -19.23 -9.18 1.71
C GLY A 60 -17.92 -9.16 2.53
N PRO A 61 -17.35 -10.33 2.85
CA PRO A 61 -16.06 -10.42 3.52
C PRO A 61 -14.97 -9.66 2.76
N VAL A 62 -14.02 -9.07 3.48
CA VAL A 62 -12.98 -8.22 2.88
C VAL A 62 -11.68 -9.01 2.68
N VAL A 63 -11.08 -8.89 1.50
CA VAL A 63 -9.70 -9.29 1.24
C VAL A 63 -8.86 -8.02 1.07
N LEU A 64 -7.84 -7.87 1.91
CA LEU A 64 -6.92 -6.73 1.80
C LEU A 64 -5.71 -7.11 0.96
N VAL A 65 -5.32 -6.21 0.05
CA VAL A 65 -4.18 -6.41 -0.83
C VAL A 65 -3.24 -5.21 -0.72
N GLY A 66 -2.00 -5.46 -0.32
CA GLY A 66 -1.00 -4.41 -0.07
C GLY A 66 0.26 -4.63 -0.88
N HIS A 67 0.72 -3.60 -1.60
CA HIS A 67 2.03 -3.60 -2.26
C HIS A 67 3.04 -2.75 -1.50
N SER A 68 4.27 -3.24 -1.31
CA SER A 68 5.34 -2.49 -0.62
C SER A 68 4.88 -2.00 0.77
N TYR A 69 4.94 -0.70 1.06
CA TYR A 69 4.38 -0.08 2.27
C TYR A 69 2.89 -0.38 2.50
N GLY A 70 2.12 -0.64 1.43
CA GLY A 70 0.74 -1.11 1.54
C GLY A 70 0.61 -2.38 2.39
N GLY A 71 1.66 -3.20 2.47
CA GLY A 71 1.74 -4.33 3.41
C GLY A 71 1.64 -3.93 4.88
N THR A 72 2.37 -2.89 5.29
CA THR A 72 2.25 -2.30 6.63
C THR A 72 0.81 -1.83 6.88
N VAL A 73 0.23 -1.14 5.90
CA VAL A 73 -1.14 -0.61 6.01
C VAL A 73 -2.16 -1.72 6.19
N ILE A 74 -2.11 -2.79 5.38
CA ILE A 74 -3.04 -3.92 5.53
C ILE A 74 -2.76 -4.75 6.78
N THR A 75 -1.53 -4.76 7.30
CA THR A 75 -1.19 -5.39 8.58
C THR A 75 -1.89 -4.66 9.73
N ALA A 76 -1.86 -3.33 9.74
CA ALA A 76 -2.52 -2.51 10.75
C ALA A 76 -4.06 -2.47 10.60
N ALA A 77 -4.57 -2.53 9.38
CA ALA A 77 -6.01 -2.56 9.11
C ALA A 77 -6.63 -3.96 9.27
N GLY A 78 -5.84 -5.01 9.09
CA GLY A 78 -6.28 -6.39 8.92
C GLY A 78 -6.76 -7.10 10.18
N THR A 79 -6.56 -6.51 11.36
CA THR A 79 -7.06 -7.05 12.64
C THR A 79 -8.58 -6.93 12.79
N ASP A 80 -9.24 -6.18 11.91
CA ASP A 80 -10.70 -6.07 11.85
C ASP A 80 -11.38 -7.42 11.55
N ASN A 81 -12.50 -7.71 12.21
CA ASN A 81 -13.22 -8.98 12.06
C ASN A 81 -13.87 -9.15 10.68
N ARG A 82 -14.07 -8.08 9.91
CA ARG A 82 -14.59 -8.13 8.54
C ARG A 82 -13.55 -8.62 7.52
N VAL A 83 -12.26 -8.57 7.89
CA VAL A 83 -11.16 -9.02 7.03
C VAL A 83 -11.04 -10.54 7.11
N ALA A 84 -11.16 -11.18 5.95
CA ALA A 84 -11.14 -12.63 5.78
C ALA A 84 -9.79 -13.17 5.33
N ALA A 85 -9.01 -12.39 4.57
CA ALA A 85 -7.68 -12.77 4.11
C ALA A 85 -6.81 -11.56 3.77
N LEU A 86 -5.50 -11.78 3.70
CA LEU A 86 -4.49 -10.77 3.36
C LEU A 86 -3.67 -11.23 2.15
N VAL A 87 -3.29 -10.29 1.28
CA VAL A 87 -2.41 -10.53 0.14
C VAL A 87 -1.28 -9.50 0.15
N TYR A 88 -0.05 -9.98 0.31
CA TYR A 88 1.16 -9.17 0.34
C TYR A 88 1.89 -9.28 -1.01
N ILE A 89 2.01 -8.18 -1.74
CA ILE A 89 2.69 -8.12 -3.03
C ILE A 89 4.02 -7.38 -2.82
N CYS A 90 5.15 -8.10 -2.76
CA CYS A 90 6.46 -7.49 -2.53
C CYS A 90 6.43 -6.47 -1.37
N ALA A 91 5.82 -6.87 -0.25
CA ALA A 91 5.33 -5.94 0.77
C ALA A 91 5.93 -6.22 2.15
N PHE A 92 5.90 -5.20 3.01
CA PHE A 92 6.32 -5.32 4.41
C PHE A 92 5.22 -5.97 5.25
N ALA A 93 5.60 -6.68 6.31
CA ALA A 93 4.65 -7.32 7.22
C ALA A 93 5.17 -7.21 8.67
N PRO A 94 5.18 -5.98 9.24
CA PRO A 94 5.81 -5.74 10.53
C PRO A 94 5.18 -6.56 11.67
N GLU A 95 5.95 -6.77 12.72
CA GLU A 95 5.46 -7.30 14.00
C GLU A 95 4.62 -6.26 14.74
N ASP A 96 3.80 -6.73 15.70
CA ASP A 96 2.98 -5.83 16.53
C ASP A 96 3.88 -4.92 17.37
N GLY A 97 3.69 -3.60 17.24
CA GLY A 97 4.45 -2.58 17.92
C GLY A 97 5.80 -2.23 17.27
N ASP A 98 6.26 -3.02 16.29
CA ASP A 98 7.45 -2.73 15.50
C ASP A 98 7.16 -1.62 14.47
N THR A 99 8.21 -1.19 13.76
CA THR A 99 8.12 -0.17 12.71
C THR A 99 8.40 -0.78 11.34
N THR A 100 7.93 -0.14 10.26
CA THR A 100 8.24 -0.61 8.89
C THR A 100 9.75 -0.58 8.63
N LEU A 101 10.47 0.34 9.28
CA LEU A 101 11.91 0.46 9.19
C LEU A 101 12.65 -0.79 9.70
N VAL A 102 12.11 -1.50 10.69
CA VAL A 102 12.68 -2.77 11.18
C VAL A 102 12.73 -3.79 10.05
N ASP A 103 11.65 -3.92 9.28
CA ASP A 103 11.61 -4.83 8.13
C ASP A 103 12.54 -4.36 7.00
N GLN A 104 12.53 -3.07 6.68
CA GLN A 104 13.40 -2.49 5.65
C GLN A 104 14.89 -2.74 5.94
N ASN A 105 15.31 -2.63 7.20
CA ASN A 105 16.70 -2.80 7.60
C ASN A 105 17.18 -4.26 7.67
N LYS A 106 16.29 -5.24 7.49
CA LYS A 106 16.69 -6.66 7.37
C LYS A 106 17.43 -6.95 6.06
N TYR A 107 17.34 -6.06 5.08
CA TYR A 107 17.86 -6.25 3.73
C TYR A 107 18.74 -5.08 3.28
N PRO A 108 19.60 -5.27 2.26
CA PRO A 108 20.39 -4.18 1.69
C PRO A 108 19.50 -3.04 1.19
N ALA A 109 19.99 -1.81 1.33
CA ALA A 109 19.31 -0.64 0.79
C ALA A 109 19.21 -0.74 -0.74
N THR A 110 18.02 -0.50 -1.27
CA THR A 110 17.76 -0.48 -2.70
C THR A 110 18.30 0.82 -3.33
N PRO A 111 18.75 0.82 -4.60
CA PRO A 111 19.27 2.02 -5.26
C PRO A 111 18.28 3.18 -5.31
N ILE A 112 16.96 2.91 -5.24
CA ILE A 112 15.89 3.93 -5.27
C ILE A 112 16.10 5.06 -4.25
N PHE A 113 16.67 4.77 -3.08
CA PHE A 113 16.92 5.76 -2.03
C PHE A 113 18.02 6.78 -2.40
N GLN A 114 18.79 6.54 -3.46
CA GLN A 114 19.72 7.52 -4.03
C GLN A 114 19.00 8.57 -4.91
N HIS A 115 17.74 8.30 -5.27
CA HIS A 115 16.93 9.10 -6.17
C HIS A 115 15.79 9.82 -5.46
N ILE A 116 15.95 10.16 -4.19
CA ILE A 116 14.94 10.89 -3.41
C ILE A 116 15.40 12.30 -3.04
N GLU A 117 14.45 13.13 -2.64
CA GLU A 117 14.71 14.40 -1.99
C GLU A 117 13.71 14.67 -0.87
N VAL A 118 14.13 15.44 0.13
CA VAL A 118 13.25 15.84 1.22
C VAL A 118 12.87 17.30 1.04
N THR A 119 11.58 17.55 0.80
CA THR A 119 11.02 18.89 0.62
C THR A 119 9.79 19.01 1.51
N ASP A 120 9.73 20.05 2.33
CA ASP A 120 8.65 20.32 3.29
C ASP A 120 8.32 19.12 4.20
N GLY A 121 9.36 18.40 4.66
CA GLY A 121 9.23 17.25 5.54
C GLY A 121 8.73 15.97 4.87
N ARG A 122 8.61 15.96 3.53
CA ARG A 122 8.18 14.80 2.74
C ARG A 122 9.29 14.26 1.85
N ILE A 123 9.30 12.95 1.66
CA ILE A 123 10.28 12.26 0.82
C ILE A 123 9.70 12.12 -0.60
N TRP A 124 10.16 12.95 -1.52
CA TRP A 124 9.80 12.92 -2.92
C TRP A 124 10.74 12.02 -3.71
N LEU A 125 10.20 11.33 -4.71
CA LEU A 125 11.04 10.72 -5.73
C LEU A 125 11.57 11.83 -6.64
N ARG A 126 12.82 11.72 -7.11
CA ARG A 126 13.37 12.55 -8.19
C ARG A 126 13.01 11.95 -9.54
N PRO A 127 12.98 12.72 -10.64
CA PRO A 127 12.70 12.17 -11.97
C PRO A 127 13.63 11.01 -12.35
N SER A 128 14.90 11.05 -11.90
CA SER A 128 15.87 10.00 -12.12
C SER A 128 15.56 8.67 -11.42
N GLY A 129 14.66 8.67 -10.42
CA GLY A 129 14.26 7.47 -9.71
C GLY A 129 13.08 6.73 -10.32
N VAL A 130 12.34 7.35 -11.24
CA VAL A 130 11.18 6.71 -11.88
C VAL A 130 11.56 5.43 -12.63
N PRO A 131 12.66 5.38 -13.40
CA PRO A 131 13.09 4.13 -14.04
C PRO A 131 13.50 3.03 -13.05
N GLU A 132 13.95 3.39 -11.85
CA GLU A 132 14.27 2.41 -10.79
C GLU A 132 12.99 1.92 -10.09
N PHE A 133 11.98 2.78 -9.95
CA PHE A 133 10.71 2.46 -9.30
C PHE A 133 9.73 1.71 -10.20
N ALA A 134 9.70 2.05 -11.49
CA ALA A 134 8.69 1.60 -12.45
C ALA A 134 9.30 1.30 -13.83
N GLY A 135 10.53 0.78 -13.86
CA GLY A 135 11.33 0.57 -15.07
C GLY A 135 10.72 -0.37 -16.11
N ASP A 136 9.84 -1.28 -15.69
CA ASP A 136 9.15 -2.21 -16.58
C ASP A 136 7.95 -1.57 -17.30
N LEU A 137 7.57 -0.34 -16.93
CA LEU A 137 6.46 0.37 -17.57
C LEU A 137 6.91 1.11 -18.83
N PRO A 138 6.04 1.25 -19.85
CA PRO A 138 6.28 2.18 -20.95
C PRO A 138 6.50 3.62 -20.44
N GLU A 139 7.26 4.42 -21.18
CA GLU A 139 7.59 5.80 -20.79
C GLU A 139 6.36 6.64 -20.45
N THR A 140 5.25 6.49 -21.19
CA THR A 140 4.01 7.21 -20.94
C THR A 140 3.38 6.86 -19.59
N GLU A 141 3.53 5.62 -19.13
CA GLU A 141 3.06 5.19 -17.81
C GLU A 141 4.05 5.61 -16.70
N GLN A 142 5.35 5.62 -16.99
CA GLN A 142 6.34 6.20 -16.07
C GLN A 142 6.06 7.69 -15.83
N GLN A 143 5.70 8.45 -16.87
CA GLN A 143 5.29 9.85 -16.74
C GLN A 143 4.02 10.01 -15.89
N LEU A 144 3.08 9.08 -16.00
CA LEU A 144 1.89 9.06 -15.13
C LEU A 144 2.28 8.83 -13.68
N VAL A 145 3.11 7.81 -13.40
CA VAL A 145 3.63 7.52 -12.05
C VAL A 145 4.35 8.74 -11.47
N TRP A 146 5.17 9.42 -12.25
CA TRP A 146 5.83 10.66 -11.85
C TRP A 146 4.82 11.75 -11.43
N ALA A 147 3.78 11.95 -12.24
CA ALA A 147 2.78 13.00 -12.05
C ALA A 147 1.81 12.71 -10.89
N THR A 148 1.53 11.45 -10.60
CA THR A 148 0.59 11.03 -9.54
C THR A 148 1.28 10.62 -8.25
N GLN A 149 2.62 10.66 -8.18
CA GLN A 149 3.35 10.19 -7.01
C GLN A 149 2.86 10.87 -5.73
N MET A 150 2.77 10.08 -4.66
CA MET A 150 2.46 10.58 -3.33
C MET A 150 3.69 10.46 -2.43
N ALA A 151 4.11 11.60 -1.85
CA ALA A 151 5.29 11.66 -1.00
C ALA A 151 4.92 11.45 0.49
N PRO A 152 5.49 10.44 1.17
CA PRO A 152 5.25 10.23 2.59
C PRO A 152 5.91 11.30 3.45
N LEU A 153 5.37 11.51 4.65
CA LEU A 153 6.12 12.16 5.73
C LEU A 153 7.41 11.39 6.03
N ALA A 154 8.49 12.11 6.28
CA ALA A 154 9.82 11.53 6.38
C ALA A 154 9.98 10.51 7.53
N ASP A 155 9.16 10.60 8.56
CA ASP A 155 9.19 9.71 9.73
C ASP A 155 8.20 8.53 9.63
N LEU A 156 7.41 8.41 8.56
CA LEU A 156 6.33 7.42 8.43
C LEU A 156 6.81 5.99 8.72
N PHE A 157 7.99 5.61 8.22
CA PHE A 157 8.55 4.28 8.43
C PHE A 157 9.03 4.01 9.86
N GLY A 158 9.31 5.07 10.63
CA GLY A 158 9.70 4.99 12.04
C GLY A 158 8.51 4.97 13.00
N GLN A 159 7.28 5.08 12.51
CA GLN A 159 6.08 5.01 13.33
C GLN A 159 5.75 3.55 13.70
N PRO A 160 5.24 3.31 14.92
CA PRO A 160 4.83 1.98 15.35
C PRO A 160 3.60 1.49 14.58
N VAL A 161 3.60 0.20 14.27
CA VAL A 161 2.54 -0.48 13.53
C VAL A 161 1.71 -1.30 14.51
N PRO A 162 0.42 -0.99 14.69
CA PRO A 162 -0.43 -1.72 15.63
C PRO A 162 -0.90 -3.05 15.03
N GLY A 163 -0.73 -4.14 15.76
CA GLY A 163 -1.16 -5.47 15.41
C GLY A 163 -0.27 -6.16 14.36
N ALA A 164 -0.47 -7.47 14.23
CA ALA A 164 0.20 -8.32 13.24
C ALA A 164 -0.85 -9.20 12.53
N ALA A 165 -1.67 -8.61 11.66
CA ALA A 165 -2.82 -9.30 11.08
C ALA A 165 -2.46 -10.60 10.33
N TRP A 166 -1.28 -10.69 9.73
CA TRP A 166 -0.78 -11.90 9.05
C TRP A 166 -0.58 -13.11 9.98
N LYS A 167 -0.55 -12.91 11.30
CA LYS A 167 -0.56 -14.00 12.28
C LYS A 167 -1.97 -14.50 12.61
N LEU A 168 -3.00 -13.72 12.27
CA LEU A 168 -4.40 -13.94 12.66
C LEU A 168 -5.29 -14.31 11.48
N LYS A 169 -4.88 -13.97 10.27
CA LYS A 169 -5.63 -14.15 9.03
C LYS A 169 -4.83 -15.04 8.07
N PRO A 170 -5.53 -15.87 7.26
CA PRO A 170 -4.88 -16.60 6.18
C PRO A 170 -4.33 -15.66 5.10
#